data_AF-A0A4S8QJX2-F1
#
_entry.id   AF-A0A4S8QJX2-F1
#
_cell.length_a   1.000
_cell.length_b   1.000
_cell.length_c   1.000
_cell.angle_alpha   90.00
_cell.angle_beta   90.00
_cell.angle_gamma   90.00
#
_symmetry.space_group_name_H-M   'P 1'
#
loop_
_entity.id
_entity.type
_entity.pdbx_description
1 polymer ?
#
loop_
_entity_poly.entity_id
_entity_poly.type
_entity_poly.pdbx_seq_one_letter_code
_entity_poly.pdbx_strand_id
1 'polypeptide(L)'
;MSDPPSSEPGPEFAIDLDAGAEAVPESTTSARRIRIPNSALAIAATIITLTAAVIATIRYSDEPLAAATVRAFLEAVHDGDVEGALALTDEPDAQGDFLVPEALDSRWHINTIDQVEYRSDETGTVAQVYAEIEADDGTKLGHRYSVQIRGERARIANPFIEADYYPTVGHLELNGVSVKSGGELKMRLLPGLYTLYETVPDTLKVETRSALALGGKFRQLGEEYTSDFLPWVEVRATESGLAEVESLVHDRLAGCAVEPELEGCPFNLPQDDQREVAVAPGAEWEVVAYPTFVLNAWYEEDRGFQLVTVEPGRASVAVDVTEEDGSTRRAVLGCSIWVEHLYAAFDFEGGVTLETGEGVDRTCNAMVEAS
;
A
#
# COMPACT_ATOMS: atom_id res chain seq x y z
N MET A 1 -17.22 -15.35 34.68
CA MET A 1 -16.37 -14.39 35.42
C MET A 1 -15.59 -15.20 36.42
N SER A 2 -14.37 -15.56 36.05
CA SER A 2 -13.44 -16.35 36.86
C SER A 2 -12.25 -15.46 37.12
N ASP A 3 -11.86 -15.34 38.38
CA ASP A 3 -10.76 -14.48 38.82
C ASP A 3 -9.43 -14.91 38.17
N PRO A 4 -8.58 -13.95 37.75
CA PRO A 4 -7.24 -14.26 37.30
C PRO A 4 -6.34 -14.67 38.47
N PRO A 5 -5.39 -15.62 38.27
CA PRO A 5 -4.50 -16.07 39.32
C PRO A 5 -3.52 -14.97 39.73
N SER A 6 -3.39 -14.82 41.05
CA SER A 6 -2.46 -13.94 41.76
C SER A 6 -1.01 -14.26 41.40
N SER A 7 -0.28 -13.26 40.90
CA SER A 7 1.16 -13.32 40.66
C SER A 7 1.92 -13.24 41.98
N GLU A 8 2.69 -14.28 42.28
CA GLU A 8 3.68 -14.27 43.37
C GLU A 8 4.86 -13.35 42.98
N PRO A 9 5.35 -12.49 43.90
CA PRO A 9 6.54 -11.69 43.66
C PRO A 9 7.79 -12.59 43.69
N GLY A 10 8.56 -12.58 42.60
CA GLY A 10 9.87 -13.22 42.51
C GLY A 10 10.89 -12.60 43.47
N PRO A 11 11.95 -13.34 43.84
CA PRO A 11 12.86 -12.95 44.92
C PRO A 11 13.70 -11.71 44.58
N GLU A 12 13.72 -10.76 45.52
CA GLU A 12 14.67 -9.65 45.56
C GLU A 12 16.09 -10.18 45.76
N PHE A 13 16.99 -9.93 44.81
CA PHE A 13 18.42 -10.13 44.99
C PHE A 13 19.00 -8.93 45.76
N ALA A 14 19.09 -9.07 47.08
CA ALA A 14 19.90 -8.19 47.92
C ALA A 14 21.37 -8.58 47.77
N ILE A 15 22.18 -7.69 47.19
CA ILE A 15 23.64 -7.82 47.13
C ILE A 15 24.19 -7.25 48.44
N ASP A 16 24.59 -8.14 49.34
CA ASP A 16 25.30 -7.87 50.58
C ASP A 16 26.78 -7.56 50.25
N LEU A 17 27.22 -6.34 50.51
CA LEU A 17 28.61 -5.89 50.36
C LEU A 17 29.11 -5.43 51.71
N ASP A 18 29.58 -6.37 52.54
CA ASP A 18 30.53 -6.00 53.57
C ASP A 18 31.53 -7.11 53.94
N ALA A 19 32.70 -6.62 54.32
CA ALA A 19 33.76 -7.20 55.13
C ALA A 19 34.70 -8.26 54.51
N GLY A 20 35.87 -7.77 54.10
CA GLY A 20 37.08 -8.56 53.93
C GLY A 20 38.35 -7.70 53.99
N ALA A 21 38.53 -6.95 55.08
CA ALA A 21 39.79 -6.27 55.39
C ALA A 21 40.83 -7.33 55.82
N GLU A 22 41.72 -7.72 54.90
CA GLU A 22 42.90 -8.53 55.21
C GLU A 22 44.19 -7.74 54.99
N ALA A 23 45.12 -8.00 55.90
CA ALA A 23 46.25 -7.16 56.26
C ALA A 23 47.28 -6.97 55.14
N VAL A 24 47.76 -5.73 55.03
CA VAL A 24 48.90 -5.31 54.23
C VAL A 24 50.20 -5.86 54.85
N PRO A 25 51.03 -6.63 54.12
CA PRO A 25 52.41 -6.81 54.50
C PRO A 25 53.23 -5.60 54.03
N GLU A 26 53.88 -4.91 54.97
CA GLU A 26 54.92 -3.91 54.69
C GLU A 26 56.07 -4.58 53.92
N SER A 27 56.14 -4.32 52.61
CA SER A 27 57.34 -4.59 51.81
C SER A 27 58.13 -3.30 51.65
N THR A 28 59.07 -3.07 52.57
CA THR A 28 60.18 -2.15 52.37
C THR A 28 61.16 -2.74 51.37
N THR A 29 60.92 -2.52 50.08
CA THR A 29 61.99 -2.57 49.07
C THR A 29 62.09 -1.24 48.35
N SER A 30 63.19 -0.53 48.61
CA SER A 30 63.60 0.69 47.93
C SER A 30 63.83 0.41 46.44
N ALA A 31 62.77 0.46 45.64
CA ALA A 31 62.86 0.46 44.19
C ALA A 31 63.42 1.81 43.72
N ARG A 32 64.65 1.75 43.20
CA ARG A 32 65.34 2.85 42.54
C ARG A 32 64.45 3.35 41.40
N ARG A 33 63.77 4.49 41.60
CA ARG A 33 62.96 5.15 40.56
C ARG A 33 63.86 5.56 39.41
N ILE A 34 63.98 4.70 38.41
CA ILE A 34 64.46 5.09 37.08
C ILE A 34 63.39 6.04 36.55
N ARG A 35 63.69 7.35 36.52
CA ARG A 35 62.87 8.35 35.85
C ARG A 35 62.97 8.06 34.36
N ILE A 36 62.08 7.20 33.85
CA ILE A 36 61.89 7.05 32.42
C ILE A 36 61.24 8.36 31.95
N PRO A 37 61.83 9.09 30.99
CA PRO A 37 61.25 10.32 30.49
C PRO A 37 59.87 10.03 29.90
N ASN A 38 58.88 10.89 30.20
CA ASN A 38 57.48 10.76 29.76
C ASN A 38 57.29 10.54 28.25
N SER A 39 58.31 10.79 27.43
CA SER A 39 58.33 10.51 26.00
C SER A 39 58.32 9.02 25.66
N ALA A 40 58.95 8.15 26.45
CA ALA A 40 59.00 6.71 26.16
C ALA A 40 57.64 6.02 26.44
N LEU A 41 56.92 6.48 27.46
CA LEU A 41 55.55 6.04 27.76
C LEU A 41 54.53 6.53 26.73
N ALA A 42 54.70 7.76 26.23
CA ALA A 42 53.88 8.28 25.14
C ALA A 42 54.08 7.48 23.84
N ILE A 43 55.33 7.17 23.46
CA ILE A 43 55.63 6.36 22.27
C ILE A 43 55.06 4.94 22.41
N ALA A 44 55.19 4.30 23.58
CA ALA A 44 54.59 2.99 23.82
C ALA A 44 53.06 3.01 23.74
N ALA A 45 52.41 4.04 24.30
CA ALA A 45 50.97 4.20 24.18
C ALA A 45 50.53 4.41 22.73
N THR A 46 51.23 5.24 21.95
CA THR A 46 50.97 5.48 20.52
C THR A 46 51.17 4.21 19.69
N ILE A 47 52.20 3.41 19.99
CA ILE A 47 52.42 2.12 19.33
C ILE A 47 51.29 1.15 19.67
N ILE A 48 50.86 1.08 20.93
CA ILE A 48 49.75 0.20 21.34
C ILE A 48 48.43 0.63 20.70
N THR A 49 48.11 1.94 20.62
CA THR A 49 46.90 2.41 19.91
C THR A 49 47.00 2.22 18.40
N LEU A 50 48.17 2.40 17.78
CA LEU A 50 48.38 2.08 16.36
C LEU A 50 48.23 0.58 16.10
N THR A 51 48.78 -0.26 16.97
CA THR A 51 48.69 -1.73 16.81
C THR A 51 47.26 -2.22 17.06
N ALA A 52 46.55 -1.65 18.04
CA ALA A 52 45.13 -1.94 18.26
C ALA A 52 44.24 -1.44 17.12
N ALA A 53 44.53 -0.26 16.54
CA ALA A 53 43.84 0.24 15.35
C ALA A 53 44.10 -0.62 14.11
N VAL A 54 45.33 -1.11 13.92
CA VAL A 54 45.70 -2.02 12.83
C VAL A 54 45.09 -3.41 13.01
N ILE A 55 45.04 -3.94 14.24
CA ILE A 55 44.36 -5.21 14.52
C ILE A 55 42.84 -5.07 14.37
N ALA A 56 42.26 -3.93 14.76
CA ALA A 56 40.84 -3.64 14.56
C ALA A 56 40.48 -3.51 13.07
N THR A 57 41.34 -2.93 12.24
CA THR A 57 41.12 -2.86 10.78
C THR A 57 41.33 -4.20 10.07
N ILE A 58 42.30 -5.02 10.48
CA ILE A 58 42.53 -6.35 9.91
C ILE A 58 41.42 -7.34 10.31
N ARG A 59 40.80 -7.18 11.49
CA ARG A 59 39.65 -8.01 11.89
C ARG A 59 38.34 -7.59 11.22
N TYR A 60 38.31 -6.42 10.59
CA TYR A 60 37.16 -5.89 9.83
C TYR A 60 37.16 -6.30 8.36
N SER A 61 38.20 -6.99 7.86
CA SER A 61 38.35 -7.30 6.44
C SER A 61 37.87 -8.68 5.99
N ASP A 62 37.37 -9.54 6.90
CA ASP A 62 36.85 -10.87 6.55
C ASP A 62 35.34 -10.96 6.81
N GLU A 63 34.55 -10.05 6.22
CA GLU A 63 33.09 -10.23 6.17
C GLU A 63 32.80 -11.55 5.40
N PRO A 64 32.00 -12.48 5.95
CA PRO A 64 31.71 -13.72 5.25
C PRO A 64 31.10 -13.45 3.88
N LEU A 65 31.52 -14.18 2.85
CA LEU A 65 31.11 -13.95 1.44
C LEU A 65 29.59 -13.77 1.27
N ALA A 66 28.78 -14.52 2.02
CA ALA A 66 27.33 -14.39 1.99
C ALA A 66 26.84 -13.05 2.53
N ALA A 67 27.37 -12.57 3.66
CA ALA A 67 27.03 -11.26 4.22
C ALA A 67 27.49 -10.13 3.28
N ALA A 68 28.71 -10.21 2.73
CA ALA A 68 29.21 -9.26 1.75
C ALA A 68 28.33 -9.20 0.48
N THR A 69 27.79 -10.34 0.05
CA THR A 69 26.88 -10.42 -1.12
C THR A 69 25.53 -9.75 -0.82
N VAL A 70 24.94 -10.01 0.35
CA VAL A 70 23.69 -9.36 0.78
C VAL A 70 23.89 -7.85 0.94
N ARG A 71 25.02 -7.42 1.51
CA ARG A 71 25.40 -6.01 1.62
C ARG A 71 25.47 -5.35 0.24
N ALA A 72 26.27 -5.92 -0.66
CA ALA A 72 26.43 -5.37 -2.01
C ALA A 72 25.11 -5.32 -2.78
N PHE A 73 24.22 -6.30 -2.56
CA PHE A 73 22.88 -6.30 -3.14
C PHE A 73 22.04 -5.14 -2.61
N LEU A 74 21.94 -4.98 -1.29
CA LEU A 74 21.16 -3.90 -0.70
C LEU A 74 21.74 -2.51 -1.02
N GLU A 75 23.06 -2.37 -1.07
CA GLU A 75 23.73 -1.13 -1.48
C GLU A 75 23.45 -0.80 -2.95
N ALA A 76 23.52 -1.78 -3.86
CA ALA A 76 23.16 -1.58 -5.26
C ALA A 76 21.69 -1.14 -5.41
N VAL A 77 20.77 -1.76 -4.67
CA VAL A 77 19.35 -1.34 -4.67
C VAL A 77 19.19 0.07 -4.12
N HIS A 78 19.82 0.40 -2.99
CA HIS A 78 19.80 1.74 -2.41
C HIS A 78 20.31 2.81 -3.38
N ASP A 79 21.35 2.50 -4.14
CA ASP A 79 21.98 3.42 -5.10
C ASP A 79 21.25 3.48 -6.46
N GLY A 80 20.16 2.72 -6.63
CA GLY A 80 19.40 2.65 -7.88
C GLY A 80 20.07 1.80 -8.97
N ASP A 81 21.12 1.05 -8.65
CA ASP A 81 21.82 0.13 -9.56
C ASP A 81 21.08 -1.21 -9.66
N VAL A 82 19.96 -1.21 -10.38
CA VAL A 82 19.13 -2.41 -10.60
C VAL A 82 19.92 -3.53 -11.28
N GLU A 83 20.71 -3.22 -12.31
CA GLU A 83 21.50 -4.23 -13.02
C GLU A 83 22.54 -4.88 -12.10
N GLY A 84 23.25 -4.07 -11.30
CA GLY A 84 24.20 -4.55 -10.30
C GLY A 84 23.54 -5.41 -9.22
N ALA A 85 22.37 -5.00 -8.73
CA ALA A 85 21.58 -5.77 -7.77
C ALA A 85 21.16 -7.12 -8.35
N LEU A 86 20.55 -7.15 -9.54
CA LEU A 86 20.12 -8.37 -10.22
C LEU A 86 21.29 -9.32 -10.49
N ALA A 87 22.45 -8.79 -10.87
CA ALA A 87 23.65 -9.57 -11.09
C ALA A 87 24.15 -10.32 -9.84
N LEU A 88 23.68 -10.00 -8.63
CA LEU A 88 23.99 -10.70 -7.37
C LEU A 88 22.95 -11.76 -6.99
N THR A 89 21.88 -11.90 -7.77
CA THR A 89 20.81 -12.88 -7.54
C THR A 89 21.00 -14.16 -8.36
N ASP A 90 20.21 -15.19 -8.08
CA ASP A 90 20.10 -16.36 -8.96
C ASP A 90 19.18 -16.15 -10.17
N GLU A 91 18.54 -14.98 -10.28
CA GLU A 91 17.71 -14.53 -11.41
C GLU A 91 18.25 -13.22 -12.04
N PRO A 92 19.46 -13.22 -12.64
CA PRO A 92 20.08 -12.00 -13.16
C PRO A 92 19.33 -11.33 -14.32
N ASP A 93 18.46 -12.09 -15.00
CA ASP A 93 17.65 -11.62 -16.13
C ASP A 93 16.18 -11.39 -15.74
N ALA A 94 15.89 -11.25 -14.43
CA ALA A 94 14.54 -11.00 -13.95
C ALA A 94 13.96 -9.73 -14.57
N GLN A 95 12.68 -9.77 -14.90
CA GLN A 95 11.92 -8.65 -15.45
C GLN A 95 10.73 -8.34 -14.55
N GLY A 96 10.32 -7.08 -14.55
CA GLY A 96 9.14 -6.60 -13.83
C GLY A 96 9.00 -5.11 -14.04
N ASP A 97 7.76 -4.62 -14.05
CA ASP A 97 7.48 -3.21 -14.35
C ASP A 97 8.08 -2.24 -13.32
N PHE A 98 8.34 -2.72 -12.10
CA PHE A 98 8.96 -1.97 -11.01
C PHE A 98 10.43 -2.35 -10.74
N LEU A 99 11.04 -3.20 -11.58
CA LEU A 99 12.47 -3.49 -11.53
C LEU A 99 13.24 -2.45 -12.36
N VAL A 100 13.06 -1.18 -12.01
CA VAL A 100 13.66 -0.02 -12.68
C VAL A 100 14.19 0.97 -11.64
N PRO A 101 15.27 1.73 -11.93
CA PRO A 101 15.85 2.68 -10.98
C PRO A 101 14.84 3.72 -10.46
N GLU A 102 13.91 4.15 -11.30
CA GLU A 102 12.89 5.15 -10.97
C GLU A 102 11.92 4.67 -9.89
N ALA A 103 11.75 3.36 -9.72
CA ALA A 103 10.90 2.79 -8.68
C ALA A 103 11.62 2.71 -7.32
N LEU A 104 12.91 3.06 -7.23
CA LEU A 104 13.71 2.93 -6.01
C LEU A 104 13.90 4.28 -5.33
N ASP A 105 13.78 4.28 -4.01
CA ASP A 105 13.98 5.44 -3.15
C ASP A 105 15.17 5.20 -2.22
N SER A 106 16.01 6.21 -1.97
CA SER A 106 17.20 6.13 -1.11
C SER A 106 16.97 6.66 0.31
N ARG A 107 15.73 7.03 0.69
CA ARG A 107 15.33 7.47 2.04
C ARG A 107 15.21 6.31 3.04
N TRP A 108 16.13 5.37 2.96
CA TRP A 108 16.31 4.26 3.88
C TRP A 108 17.79 3.87 3.91
N HIS A 109 18.22 3.14 4.92
CA HIS A 109 19.60 2.66 5.00
C HIS A 109 19.65 1.24 5.56
N ILE A 110 20.77 0.56 5.32
CA ILE A 110 21.05 -0.74 5.91
C ILE A 110 21.39 -0.53 7.39
N ASN A 111 20.53 -0.99 8.29
CA ASN A 111 20.77 -0.89 9.73
C ASN A 111 21.70 -2.01 10.21
N THR A 112 21.43 -3.27 9.83
CA THR A 112 22.21 -4.43 10.27
C THR A 112 22.30 -5.49 9.18
N ILE A 113 23.46 -6.14 9.07
CA ILE A 113 23.64 -7.41 8.36
C ILE A 113 24.44 -8.31 9.30
N ASP A 114 23.82 -9.37 9.80
CA ASP A 114 24.41 -10.25 10.80
C ASP A 114 23.85 -11.68 10.73
N GLN A 115 24.12 -12.47 11.77
CA GLN A 115 23.55 -13.81 11.99
C GLN A 115 23.67 -14.73 10.77
N VAL A 116 24.89 -14.93 10.28
CA VAL A 116 25.17 -15.83 9.16
C VAL A 116 25.16 -17.28 9.64
N GLU A 117 24.20 -18.06 9.16
CA GLU A 117 24.07 -19.49 9.47
C GLU A 117 24.32 -20.32 8.22
N TYR A 118 25.27 -21.27 8.29
CA TYR A 118 25.63 -22.11 7.16
C TYR A 118 24.98 -23.50 7.25
N ARG A 119 24.48 -23.95 6.11
CA ARG A 119 24.06 -25.33 5.88
C ARG A 119 24.70 -25.83 4.60
N SER A 120 25.42 -26.95 4.67
CA SER A 120 26.04 -27.59 3.51
C SER A 120 25.42 -28.97 3.29
N ASP A 121 25.18 -29.32 2.04
CA ASP A 121 24.78 -30.66 1.60
C ASP A 121 25.54 -31.06 0.32
N GLU A 122 25.17 -32.19 -0.29
CA GLU A 122 25.81 -32.69 -1.52
C GLU A 122 25.62 -31.74 -2.73
N THR A 123 24.66 -30.82 -2.67
CA THR A 123 24.32 -29.90 -3.77
C THR A 123 24.99 -28.53 -3.67
N GLY A 124 25.55 -28.18 -2.50
CA GLY A 124 26.28 -26.94 -2.30
C GLY A 124 26.25 -26.45 -0.85
N THR A 125 26.69 -25.20 -0.65
CA THR A 125 26.54 -24.50 0.63
C THR A 125 25.50 -23.41 0.50
N VAL A 126 24.54 -23.39 1.43
CA VAL A 126 23.55 -22.33 1.58
C VAL A 126 23.83 -21.60 2.88
N ALA A 127 23.90 -20.27 2.83
CA ALA A 127 23.96 -19.42 4.01
C ALA A 127 22.62 -18.70 4.19
N GLN A 128 22.11 -18.65 5.42
CA GLN A 128 21.03 -17.75 5.81
C GLN A 128 21.68 -16.51 6.42
N VAL A 129 21.35 -15.32 5.91
CA VAL A 129 21.91 -14.04 6.36
C VAL A 129 20.76 -13.16 6.80
N TYR A 130 20.77 -12.71 8.05
CA TYR A 130 19.80 -11.72 8.50
C TYR A 130 20.24 -10.32 8.04
N ALA A 131 19.29 -9.55 7.53
CA ALA A 131 19.48 -8.15 7.22
C ALA A 131 18.28 -7.33 7.72
N GLU A 132 18.53 -6.10 8.14
CA GLU A 132 17.52 -5.15 8.54
C GLU A 132 17.77 -3.80 7.86
N ILE A 133 16.71 -3.23 7.30
CA ILE A 133 16.70 -1.89 6.72
C ILE A 133 15.87 -0.95 7.60
N GLU A 134 16.21 0.33 7.57
CA GLU A 134 15.57 1.37 8.39
C GLU A 134 15.28 2.62 7.54
N ALA A 135 14.07 3.15 7.64
CA ALA A 135 13.66 4.40 7.01
C ALA A 135 14.02 5.61 7.90
N ASP A 136 13.95 6.81 7.34
CA ASP A 136 14.29 8.07 8.04
C ASP A 136 13.45 8.35 9.30
N ASP A 137 12.25 7.76 9.41
CA ASP A 137 11.38 7.87 10.59
C ASP A 137 11.71 6.87 11.71
N GLY A 138 12.73 6.02 11.50
CA GLY A 138 13.14 4.95 12.42
C GLY A 138 12.34 3.66 12.30
N THR A 139 11.43 3.56 11.33
CA THR A 139 10.74 2.29 11.01
C THR A 139 11.77 1.29 10.51
N LYS A 140 11.79 0.09 11.11
CA LYS A 140 12.72 -1.01 10.77
C LYS A 140 11.97 -2.21 10.23
N LEU A 141 12.58 -2.90 9.26
CA LEU A 141 12.09 -4.18 8.74
C LEU A 141 13.25 -5.14 8.49
N GLY A 142 13.13 -6.36 9.00
CA GLY A 142 14.18 -7.39 8.94
C GLY A 142 13.76 -8.63 8.15
N HIS A 143 14.72 -9.26 7.49
CA HIS A 143 14.52 -10.46 6.67
C HIS A 143 15.74 -11.38 6.70
N ARG A 144 15.52 -12.68 6.40
CA ARG A 144 16.58 -13.66 6.21
C ARG A 144 16.73 -14.03 4.74
N TYR A 145 17.85 -13.62 4.17
CA TYR A 145 18.26 -13.97 2.80
C TYR A 145 18.86 -15.37 2.76
N SER A 146 18.48 -16.13 1.75
CA SER A 146 19.07 -17.42 1.40
C SER A 146 20.12 -17.20 0.31
N VAL A 147 21.38 -17.45 0.63
CA VAL A 147 22.51 -17.22 -0.26
C VAL A 147 23.14 -18.56 -0.66
N GLN A 148 23.09 -18.89 -1.95
CA GLN A 148 23.74 -20.07 -2.51
C GLN A 148 25.21 -19.76 -2.82
N ILE A 149 26.12 -20.56 -2.27
CA ILE A 149 27.57 -20.42 -2.46
C ILE A 149 28.10 -21.59 -3.29
N ARG A 150 28.73 -21.26 -4.42
CA ARG A 150 29.38 -22.23 -5.32
C ARG A 150 30.78 -21.73 -5.69
N GLY A 151 31.81 -22.33 -5.10
CA GLY A 151 33.19 -21.86 -5.24
C GLY A 151 33.35 -20.46 -4.64
N GLU A 152 33.87 -19.52 -5.44
CA GLU A 152 34.08 -18.13 -5.03
C GLU A 152 32.88 -17.21 -5.34
N ARG A 153 31.74 -17.78 -5.76
CA ARG A 153 30.53 -17.01 -6.10
C ARG A 153 29.42 -17.29 -5.12
N ALA A 154 28.73 -16.23 -4.72
CA ALA A 154 27.52 -16.27 -3.90
C ALA A 154 26.38 -15.58 -4.66
N ARG A 155 25.17 -16.15 -4.61
CA ARG A 155 23.95 -15.64 -5.25
C ARG A 155 22.78 -15.68 -4.27
N ILE A 156 21.97 -14.64 -4.24
CA ILE A 156 20.76 -14.56 -3.41
C ILE A 156 19.61 -15.28 -4.12
N ALA A 157 18.96 -16.22 -3.44
CA ALA A 157 17.90 -17.08 -3.97
C ALA A 157 16.46 -16.61 -3.66
N ASN A 158 16.31 -15.60 -2.81
CA ASN A 158 15.05 -14.96 -2.48
C ASN A 158 15.19 -13.43 -2.46
N PRO A 159 15.66 -12.82 -3.57
CA PRO A 159 16.01 -11.40 -3.60
C PRO A 159 14.79 -10.48 -3.65
N PHE A 160 13.67 -10.97 -4.18
CA PHE A 160 12.50 -10.16 -4.53
C PHE A 160 11.40 -10.23 -3.47
N ILE A 161 10.62 -9.15 -3.42
CA ILE A 161 9.27 -9.16 -2.89
C ILE A 161 8.33 -9.48 -4.04
N GLU A 162 7.57 -10.56 -3.92
CA GLU A 162 6.47 -10.88 -4.84
C GLU A 162 5.16 -10.57 -4.12
N ALA A 163 4.30 -9.76 -4.74
CA ALA A 163 3.05 -9.33 -4.14
C ALA A 163 1.96 -9.22 -5.20
N ASP A 164 0.73 -9.50 -4.79
CA ASP A 164 -0.47 -9.25 -5.57
C ASP A 164 -1.12 -7.96 -5.06
N TYR A 165 -1.65 -7.13 -5.97
CA TYR A 165 -2.34 -5.89 -5.63
C TYR A 165 -3.54 -5.65 -6.53
N TYR A 166 -4.62 -5.12 -5.96
CA TYR A 166 -5.86 -4.78 -6.65
C TYR A 166 -5.99 -3.26 -6.68
N PRO A 167 -5.54 -2.58 -7.75
CA PRO A 167 -5.51 -1.13 -7.75
C PRO A 167 -6.92 -0.55 -7.90
N THR A 168 -7.29 0.35 -6.99
CA THR A 168 -8.62 0.99 -6.95
C THR A 168 -8.92 1.88 -8.16
N VAL A 169 -7.88 2.35 -8.84
CA VAL A 169 -7.95 3.41 -9.86
C VAL A 169 -7.34 2.94 -11.19
N GLY A 170 -7.46 1.63 -11.48
CA GLY A 170 -7.07 1.02 -12.76
C GLY A 170 -5.56 0.97 -13.02
N HIS A 171 -4.73 1.30 -12.04
CA HIS A 171 -3.28 1.19 -12.08
C HIS A 171 -2.66 1.27 -10.69
N LEU A 172 -1.42 0.80 -10.54
CA LEU A 172 -0.60 0.99 -9.34
C LEU A 172 0.55 1.97 -9.64
N GLU A 173 0.74 2.97 -8.78
CA GLU A 173 1.89 3.87 -8.82
C GLU A 173 2.78 3.66 -7.60
N LEU A 174 4.08 3.43 -7.82
CA LEU A 174 5.11 3.33 -6.79
C LEU A 174 6.27 4.28 -7.13
N ASN A 175 6.57 5.24 -6.24
CA ASN A 175 7.65 6.21 -6.41
C ASN A 175 7.61 6.93 -7.78
N GLY A 176 6.40 7.24 -8.28
CA GLY A 176 6.19 7.87 -9.57
C GLY A 176 6.22 6.94 -10.80
N VAL A 177 6.54 5.65 -10.64
CA VAL A 177 6.40 4.65 -11.71
C VAL A 177 4.97 4.11 -11.69
N SER A 178 4.25 4.22 -12.81
CA SER A 178 2.84 3.82 -12.92
C SER A 178 2.64 2.65 -13.89
N VAL A 179 1.87 1.65 -13.44
CA VAL A 179 1.57 0.42 -14.19
C VAL A 179 0.06 0.21 -14.25
N LYS A 180 -0.51 0.30 -15.45
CA LYS A 180 -1.94 0.07 -15.69
C LYS A 180 -2.33 -1.38 -15.38
N SER A 181 -3.48 -1.56 -14.75
CA SER A 181 -4.05 -2.88 -14.49
C SER A 181 -5.57 -2.86 -14.74
N GLY A 182 -6.06 -3.88 -15.42
CA GLY A 182 -7.50 -4.16 -15.53
C GLY A 182 -7.98 -5.20 -14.52
N GLY A 183 -7.33 -5.30 -13.36
CA GLY A 183 -7.62 -6.29 -12.31
C GLY A 183 -6.42 -6.50 -11.37
N GLU A 184 -6.24 -7.75 -10.91
CA GLU A 184 -5.09 -8.16 -10.08
C GLU A 184 -3.75 -7.92 -10.79
N LEU A 185 -2.88 -7.13 -10.17
CA LEU A 185 -1.51 -6.90 -10.61
C LEU A 185 -0.55 -7.75 -9.78
N LYS A 186 0.26 -8.56 -10.47
CA LYS A 186 1.35 -9.33 -9.86
C LYS A 186 2.64 -8.56 -10.05
N MET A 187 3.24 -8.11 -8.95
CA MET A 187 4.43 -7.28 -8.97
C MET A 187 5.61 -7.96 -8.33
N ARG A 188 6.78 -7.58 -8.84
CA ARG A 188 8.08 -7.97 -8.31
C ARG A 188 8.83 -6.69 -7.95
N LEU A 189 9.24 -6.58 -6.68
CA LEU A 189 9.92 -5.42 -6.14
C LEU A 189 11.29 -5.82 -5.58
N LEU A 190 12.22 -4.89 -5.64
CA LEU A 190 13.46 -4.96 -4.86
C LEU A 190 13.20 -4.45 -3.44
N PRO A 191 14.09 -4.70 -2.47
CA PRO A 191 13.99 -4.09 -1.15
C PRO A 191 14.02 -2.56 -1.19
N GLY A 192 13.31 -1.89 -0.30
CA GLY A 192 13.44 -0.43 -0.19
C GLY A 192 12.19 0.25 0.34
N LEU A 193 12.12 1.56 0.16
CA LEU A 193 10.97 2.39 0.52
C LEU A 193 10.11 2.67 -0.72
N TYR A 194 8.82 2.41 -0.61
CA TYR A 194 7.85 2.61 -1.68
C TYR A 194 6.73 3.54 -1.22
N THR A 195 6.58 4.67 -1.91
CA THR A 195 5.48 5.62 -1.74
C THR A 195 4.42 5.36 -2.80
N LEU A 196 3.19 5.12 -2.36
CA LEU A 196 2.06 4.84 -3.23
C LEU A 196 1.37 6.15 -3.64
N TYR A 197 1.17 6.32 -4.95
CA TYR A 197 0.45 7.45 -5.54
C TYR A 197 0.98 8.81 -5.07
N GLU A 198 2.23 9.13 -5.43
CA GLU A 198 2.80 10.46 -5.23
C GLU A 198 2.15 11.48 -6.16
N THR A 199 1.73 11.03 -7.34
CA THR A 199 1.02 11.85 -8.32
C THR A 199 -0.42 11.40 -8.49
N VAL A 200 -1.37 12.30 -8.23
CA VAL A 200 -2.80 12.05 -8.46
C VAL A 200 -3.41 13.25 -9.18
N PRO A 201 -4.37 13.03 -10.09
CA PRO A 201 -5.04 14.13 -10.75
C PRO A 201 -5.84 14.96 -9.74
N ASP A 202 -6.11 16.23 -10.08
CA ASP A 202 -6.87 17.15 -9.22
C ASP A 202 -8.30 16.68 -8.92
N THR A 203 -8.83 15.69 -9.65
CA THR A 203 -10.14 15.05 -9.41
C THR A 203 -10.12 13.99 -8.31
N LEU A 204 -8.94 13.54 -7.90
CA LEU A 204 -8.76 12.52 -6.87
C LEU A 204 -7.88 13.03 -5.73
N LYS A 205 -8.20 12.56 -4.54
CA LYS A 205 -7.40 12.72 -3.33
C LYS A 205 -7.05 11.34 -2.83
N VAL A 206 -5.75 11.14 -2.63
CA VAL A 206 -5.21 9.89 -2.11
C VAL A 206 -4.44 10.18 -0.84
N GLU A 207 -4.69 9.38 0.20
CA GLU A 207 -3.85 9.42 1.39
C GLU A 207 -2.54 8.70 1.07
N THR A 208 -1.55 9.45 0.57
CA THR A 208 -0.22 8.93 0.25
C THR A 208 0.35 8.16 1.43
N ARG A 209 0.75 6.92 1.18
CA ARG A 209 1.36 6.03 2.17
C ARG A 209 2.71 5.57 1.66
N SER A 210 3.71 5.60 2.51
CA SER A 210 5.02 5.01 2.25
C SER A 210 5.19 3.75 3.10
N ALA A 211 5.78 2.71 2.52
CA ALA A 211 6.11 1.48 3.22
C ALA A 211 7.52 0.98 2.88
N LEU A 212 8.21 0.52 3.91
CA LEU A 212 9.40 -0.29 3.74
C LEU A 212 9.00 -1.68 3.27
N ALA A 213 9.70 -2.19 2.26
CA ALA A 213 9.53 -3.53 1.72
C ALA A 213 10.83 -4.32 1.85
N LEU A 214 10.75 -5.51 2.44
CA LEU A 214 11.88 -6.43 2.58
C LEU A 214 11.35 -7.86 2.76
N GLY A 215 11.81 -8.80 1.92
CA GLY A 215 11.57 -10.22 2.15
C GLY A 215 10.10 -10.68 2.04
N GLY A 216 9.32 -10.11 1.13
CA GLY A 216 7.89 -10.43 1.00
C GLY A 216 7.02 -9.75 2.06
N LYS A 217 7.58 -8.81 2.81
CA LYS A 217 6.89 -8.08 3.88
C LYS A 217 6.91 -6.59 3.61
N PHE A 218 5.88 -5.91 4.08
CA PHE A 218 5.70 -4.47 4.03
C PHE A 218 5.47 -3.92 5.44
N ARG A 219 6.03 -2.75 5.72
CA ARG A 219 5.74 -2.02 6.95
C ARG A 219 5.53 -0.55 6.62
N GLN A 220 4.30 -0.07 6.85
CA GLN A 220 3.97 1.34 6.65
C GLN A 220 4.74 2.20 7.65
N LEU A 221 5.21 3.36 7.18
CA LEU A 221 5.92 4.31 8.03
C LEU A 221 5.04 4.78 9.19
N GLY A 222 5.62 4.85 10.40
CA GLY A 222 4.93 5.19 11.63
C GLY A 222 4.05 4.08 12.22
N GLU A 223 3.97 2.90 11.61
CA GLU A 223 3.14 1.80 12.09
C GLU A 223 3.95 0.65 12.75
N GLU A 224 3.33 -0.05 13.70
CA GLU A 224 3.98 -1.12 14.46
C GLU A 224 3.88 -2.49 13.78
N TYR A 225 2.90 -2.69 12.91
CA TYR A 225 2.61 -3.99 12.31
C TYR A 225 3.26 -4.15 10.94
N THR A 226 3.66 -5.39 10.65
CA THR A 226 4.13 -5.83 9.35
C THR A 226 3.00 -6.55 8.63
N SER A 227 2.89 -6.33 7.32
CA SER A 227 1.92 -6.94 6.42
C SER A 227 2.63 -7.75 5.34
N ASP A 228 1.94 -8.73 4.78
CA ASP A 228 2.40 -9.50 3.60
C ASP A 228 1.84 -8.89 2.31
N PHE A 229 1.03 -7.85 2.45
CA PHE A 229 0.40 -7.10 1.38
C PHE A 229 0.91 -5.67 1.40
N LEU A 230 1.06 -5.09 0.20
CA LEU A 230 1.32 -3.66 0.04
C LEU A 230 0.21 -2.86 0.77
N PRO A 231 0.53 -1.74 1.44
CA PRO A 231 -0.47 -0.98 2.18
C PRO A 231 -1.65 -0.61 1.30
N TRP A 232 -2.84 -0.79 1.86
CA TRP A 232 -4.05 -0.32 1.22
C TRP A 232 -4.08 1.21 1.21
N VAL A 233 -4.52 1.79 0.09
CA VAL A 233 -4.64 3.23 -0.05
C VAL A 233 -6.09 3.63 -0.24
N GLU A 234 -6.57 4.52 0.63
CA GLU A 234 -7.90 5.09 0.47
C GLU A 234 -7.87 6.19 -0.60
N VAL A 235 -8.66 6.00 -1.65
CA VAL A 235 -8.88 6.97 -2.73
C VAL A 235 -10.24 7.63 -2.51
N ARG A 236 -10.30 8.95 -2.61
CA ARG A 236 -11.53 9.75 -2.56
C ARG A 236 -11.58 10.71 -3.74
N ALA A 237 -12.77 11.05 -4.22
CA ALA A 237 -12.90 12.18 -5.13
C ALA A 237 -12.66 13.50 -4.39
N THR A 238 -12.07 14.47 -5.09
CA THR A 238 -12.03 15.87 -4.63
C THR A 238 -13.36 16.57 -4.90
N GLU A 239 -13.48 17.84 -4.49
CA GLU A 239 -14.65 18.67 -4.85
C GLU A 239 -14.80 18.82 -6.37
N SER A 240 -13.70 18.99 -7.11
CA SER A 240 -13.73 19.07 -8.57
C SER A 240 -14.11 17.73 -9.20
N GLY A 241 -13.57 16.61 -8.69
CA GLY A 241 -13.95 15.28 -9.15
C GLY A 241 -15.43 14.97 -8.91
N LEU A 242 -15.96 15.32 -7.74
CA LEU A 242 -17.38 15.16 -7.43
C LEU A 242 -18.27 16.03 -8.34
N ALA A 243 -17.90 17.29 -8.56
CA ALA A 243 -18.65 18.18 -9.44
C ALA A 243 -18.70 17.65 -10.89
N GLU A 244 -17.63 17.03 -11.37
CA GLU A 244 -17.61 16.39 -12.70
C GLU A 244 -18.57 15.19 -12.74
N VAL A 245 -18.56 14.32 -11.72
CA VAL A 245 -19.52 13.21 -11.63
C VAL A 245 -20.96 13.72 -11.58
N GLU A 246 -21.24 14.76 -10.79
CA GLU A 246 -22.56 15.39 -10.73
C GLU A 246 -23.00 15.91 -12.11
N SER A 247 -22.10 16.57 -12.85
CA SER A 247 -22.38 17.02 -14.22
C SER A 247 -22.73 15.85 -15.14
N LEU A 248 -21.96 14.77 -15.10
CA LEU A 248 -22.21 13.58 -15.92
C LEU A 248 -23.53 12.89 -15.58
N VAL A 249 -23.89 12.82 -14.30
CA VAL A 249 -25.19 12.30 -13.86
C VAL A 249 -26.32 13.19 -14.35
N HIS A 250 -26.15 14.52 -14.28
CA HIS A 250 -27.15 15.47 -14.76
C HIS A 250 -27.37 15.36 -16.27
N ASP A 251 -26.27 15.30 -17.04
CA ASP A 251 -26.30 15.16 -18.50
C ASP A 251 -26.92 13.83 -18.91
N ARG A 252 -26.58 12.73 -18.23
CA ARG A 252 -27.21 11.41 -18.48
C ARG A 252 -28.72 11.47 -18.24
N LEU A 253 -29.16 12.01 -17.10
CA LEU A 253 -30.58 12.08 -16.76
C LEU A 253 -31.34 13.04 -17.69
N ALA A 254 -30.72 14.13 -18.13
CA ALA A 254 -31.28 15.02 -19.15
C ALA A 254 -31.42 14.30 -20.51
N GLY A 255 -30.42 13.52 -20.91
CA GLY A 255 -30.48 12.68 -22.10
C GLY A 255 -31.61 11.65 -22.03
N CYS A 256 -31.75 10.95 -20.90
CA CYS A 256 -32.84 10.02 -20.66
C CYS A 256 -34.22 10.69 -20.74
N ALA A 257 -34.34 11.96 -20.33
CA ALA A 257 -35.62 12.66 -20.38
C ALA A 257 -36.11 12.90 -21.81
N VAL A 258 -35.15 13.07 -22.74
CA VAL A 258 -35.39 13.22 -24.17
C VAL A 258 -35.63 11.87 -24.84
N GLU A 259 -34.84 10.84 -24.48
CA GLU A 259 -34.90 9.50 -25.07
C GLU A 259 -34.97 8.42 -23.98
N PRO A 260 -36.17 8.16 -23.40
CA PRO A 260 -36.32 7.29 -22.23
C PRO A 260 -36.07 5.80 -22.52
N GLU A 261 -36.11 5.40 -23.80
CA GLU A 261 -35.86 4.03 -24.24
C GLU A 261 -34.37 3.67 -24.32
N LEU A 262 -33.46 4.62 -24.06
CA LEU A 262 -32.03 4.34 -24.02
C LEU A 262 -31.69 3.35 -22.89
N GLU A 263 -30.71 2.49 -23.16
CA GLU A 263 -30.29 1.48 -22.21
C GLU A 263 -29.80 2.09 -20.88
N GLY A 264 -30.34 1.57 -19.78
CA GLY A 264 -30.03 2.04 -18.43
C GLY A 264 -30.66 3.39 -18.06
N CYS A 265 -31.64 3.89 -18.83
CA CYS A 265 -32.44 5.03 -18.39
C CYS A 265 -33.46 4.61 -17.33
N PRO A 266 -33.61 5.38 -16.24
CA PRO A 266 -34.53 5.04 -15.16
C PRO A 266 -36.00 5.40 -15.48
N PHE A 267 -36.25 6.01 -16.63
CA PHE A 267 -37.57 6.52 -17.03
C PHE A 267 -38.32 5.46 -17.83
N ASN A 268 -39.26 4.81 -17.16
CA ASN A 268 -40.18 3.88 -17.80
C ASN A 268 -41.58 4.07 -17.20
N LEU A 269 -42.60 3.75 -17.96
CA LEU A 269 -43.96 3.72 -17.43
C LEU A 269 -44.15 2.45 -16.60
N PRO A 270 -44.92 2.51 -15.50
CA PRO A 270 -45.26 1.32 -14.73
C PRO A 270 -46.07 0.36 -15.61
N GLN A 271 -45.75 -0.92 -15.53
CA GLN A 271 -46.59 -1.97 -16.11
C GLN A 271 -47.74 -2.28 -15.15
N ASP A 272 -48.97 -2.17 -15.63
CA ASP A 272 -50.17 -2.48 -14.87
C ASP A 272 -51.10 -3.33 -15.74
N ASP A 273 -51.42 -4.54 -15.28
CA ASP A 273 -52.27 -5.48 -16.03
C ASP A 273 -53.72 -4.99 -16.15
N GLN A 274 -54.15 -4.05 -15.30
CA GLN A 274 -55.52 -3.54 -15.23
C GLN A 274 -55.69 -2.19 -15.95
N ARG A 275 -54.59 -1.48 -16.22
CA ARG A 275 -54.62 -0.09 -16.73
C ARG A 275 -53.59 0.09 -17.82
N GLU A 276 -54.00 0.70 -18.92
CA GLU A 276 -53.06 1.12 -19.95
C GLU A 276 -52.57 2.53 -19.62
N VAL A 277 -51.24 2.68 -19.45
CA VAL A 277 -50.59 3.97 -19.18
C VAL A 277 -49.75 4.32 -20.40
N ALA A 278 -50.00 5.48 -20.99
CA ALA A 278 -49.22 5.99 -22.12
C ALA A 278 -48.80 7.43 -21.88
N VAL A 279 -47.63 7.81 -22.40
CA VAL A 279 -47.21 9.22 -22.39
C VAL A 279 -48.22 10.05 -23.17
N ALA A 280 -48.63 11.17 -22.58
CA ALA A 280 -49.52 12.12 -23.19
C ALA A 280 -49.01 12.62 -24.55
N PRO A 281 -49.85 12.84 -25.58
CA PRO A 281 -49.39 13.40 -26.84
C PRO A 281 -48.65 14.74 -26.65
N GLY A 282 -47.39 14.79 -27.07
CA GLY A 282 -46.52 15.97 -26.94
C GLY A 282 -45.98 16.25 -25.54
N ALA A 283 -46.18 15.34 -24.59
CA ALA A 283 -45.48 15.41 -23.30
C ALA A 283 -44.12 14.73 -23.39
N GLU A 284 -43.19 15.25 -22.60
CA GLU A 284 -41.84 14.75 -22.45
C GLU A 284 -41.57 14.53 -20.97
N TRP A 285 -40.60 13.68 -20.65
CA TRP A 285 -40.14 13.55 -19.27
C TRP A 285 -39.42 14.83 -18.86
N GLU A 286 -39.63 15.25 -17.61
CA GLU A 286 -38.96 16.40 -17.01
C GLU A 286 -38.25 15.94 -15.73
N VAL A 287 -36.96 16.20 -15.61
CA VAL A 287 -36.23 16.04 -14.34
C VAL A 287 -36.50 17.26 -13.46
N VAL A 288 -37.39 17.07 -12.49
CA VAL A 288 -37.82 18.12 -11.54
C VAL A 288 -36.75 18.39 -10.49
N ALA A 289 -36.05 17.35 -10.05
CA ALA A 289 -34.94 17.44 -9.11
C ALA A 289 -33.91 16.35 -9.39
N TYR A 290 -32.62 16.70 -9.35
CA TYR A 290 -31.55 15.72 -9.49
C TYR A 290 -31.29 15.01 -8.15
N PRO A 291 -30.88 13.73 -8.18
CA PRO A 291 -30.52 13.00 -6.98
C PRO A 291 -29.24 13.59 -6.35
N THR A 292 -29.17 13.57 -5.02
CA THR A 292 -27.89 13.78 -4.32
C THR A 292 -27.30 12.43 -3.95
N PHE A 293 -25.99 12.29 -4.03
CA PHE A 293 -25.31 11.03 -3.80
C PHE A 293 -23.94 11.23 -3.15
N VAL A 294 -23.41 10.14 -2.61
CA VAL A 294 -22.01 10.04 -2.20
C VAL A 294 -21.31 9.00 -3.05
N LEU A 295 -20.01 9.18 -3.24
CA LEU A 295 -19.16 8.17 -3.86
C LEU A 295 -18.72 7.17 -2.81
N ASN A 296 -19.08 5.91 -3.01
CA ASN A 296 -18.63 4.80 -2.21
C ASN A 296 -17.60 4.00 -3.00
N ALA A 297 -16.35 3.95 -2.53
CA ALA A 297 -15.34 3.13 -3.16
C ALA A 297 -15.62 1.66 -2.86
N TRP A 298 -16.02 0.87 -3.86
CA TRP A 298 -16.19 -0.57 -3.70
C TRP A 298 -15.07 -1.30 -4.45
N TYR A 299 -14.20 -1.92 -3.67
CA TYR A 299 -12.87 -2.36 -4.10
C TYR A 299 -12.82 -3.69 -4.83
N GLU A 300 -13.91 -4.45 -4.86
CA GLU A 300 -13.92 -5.83 -5.34
C GLU A 300 -14.35 -5.97 -6.81
N GLU A 301 -14.86 -4.92 -7.45
CA GLU A 301 -15.55 -5.05 -8.75
C GLU A 301 -14.90 -4.30 -9.94
N ASP A 302 -13.68 -3.76 -9.83
CA ASP A 302 -12.96 -3.04 -10.92
C ASP A 302 -13.75 -1.88 -11.59
N ARG A 303 -14.86 -1.43 -11.01
CA ARG A 303 -15.81 -0.46 -11.60
C ARG A 303 -15.68 0.96 -11.05
N GLY A 304 -14.65 1.26 -10.25
CA GLY A 304 -14.46 2.57 -9.64
C GLY A 304 -15.40 2.83 -8.46
N PHE A 305 -15.96 4.04 -8.37
CA PHE A 305 -16.80 4.47 -7.25
C PHE A 305 -18.28 4.21 -7.54
N GLN A 306 -18.95 3.43 -6.71
CA GLN A 306 -20.40 3.33 -6.77
C GLN A 306 -21.03 4.64 -6.29
N LEU A 307 -22.03 5.13 -7.02
CA LEU A 307 -22.84 6.26 -6.58
C LEU A 307 -23.92 5.75 -5.62
N VAL A 308 -23.94 6.21 -4.37
CA VAL A 308 -24.95 5.83 -3.40
C VAL A 308 -25.86 7.03 -3.14
N THR A 309 -27.14 6.90 -3.48
CA THR A 309 -28.12 7.98 -3.32
C THR A 309 -28.30 8.34 -1.85
N VAL A 310 -28.17 9.62 -1.52
CA VAL A 310 -28.51 10.19 -0.21
C VAL A 310 -29.95 10.69 -0.22
N GLU A 311 -30.30 11.50 -1.22
CA GLU A 311 -31.67 11.94 -1.47
C GLU A 311 -32.07 11.61 -2.91
N PRO A 312 -33.17 10.88 -3.13
CA PRO A 312 -33.60 10.52 -4.47
C PRO A 312 -34.02 11.75 -5.26
N GLY A 313 -33.66 11.77 -6.55
CA GLY A 313 -34.12 12.76 -7.50
C GLY A 313 -35.60 12.56 -7.83
N ARG A 314 -36.14 13.42 -8.68
CA ARG A 314 -37.52 13.34 -9.16
C ARG A 314 -37.62 13.65 -10.63
N ALA A 315 -38.31 12.79 -11.38
CA ALA A 315 -38.79 13.08 -12.72
C ALA A 315 -40.32 13.07 -12.77
N SER A 316 -40.90 13.73 -13.76
CA SER A 316 -42.34 13.67 -14.02
C SER A 316 -42.68 13.68 -15.50
N VAL A 317 -43.82 13.10 -15.85
CA VAL A 317 -44.36 13.14 -17.20
C VAL A 317 -45.89 13.17 -17.13
N ALA A 318 -46.53 13.89 -18.06
CA ALA A 318 -47.97 13.80 -18.22
C ALA A 318 -48.32 12.50 -18.95
N VAL A 319 -49.29 11.76 -18.43
CA VAL A 319 -49.75 10.47 -18.98
C VAL A 319 -51.24 10.49 -19.21
N ASP A 320 -51.68 9.71 -20.19
CA ASP A 320 -53.06 9.26 -20.30
C ASP A 320 -53.17 7.88 -19.66
N VAL A 321 -54.10 7.75 -18.71
CA VAL A 321 -54.43 6.47 -18.05
C VAL A 321 -55.79 6.03 -18.58
N THR A 322 -55.83 4.85 -19.20
CA THR A 322 -57.06 4.23 -19.69
C THR A 322 -57.44 3.09 -18.74
N GLU A 323 -58.61 3.24 -18.11
CA GLU A 323 -59.16 2.28 -17.15
C GLU A 323 -59.85 1.10 -17.89
N GLU A 324 -60.18 0.01 -17.18
CA GLU A 324 -60.81 -1.19 -17.77
C GLU A 324 -62.15 -0.91 -18.48
N ASP A 325 -62.86 0.15 -18.09
CA ASP A 325 -64.12 0.57 -18.69
C ASP A 325 -63.94 1.38 -20.00
N GLY A 326 -62.68 1.59 -20.41
CA GLY A 326 -62.29 2.36 -21.60
C GLY A 326 -62.30 3.87 -21.40
N SER A 327 -62.54 4.37 -20.19
CA SER A 327 -62.41 5.80 -19.90
C SER A 327 -60.94 6.19 -19.80
N THR A 328 -60.57 7.32 -20.42
CA THR A 328 -59.23 7.87 -20.38
C THR A 328 -59.23 9.18 -19.58
N ARG A 329 -58.27 9.33 -18.68
CA ARG A 329 -58.02 10.58 -17.95
C ARG A 329 -56.55 10.95 -18.01
N ARG A 330 -56.27 12.26 -17.93
CA ARG A 330 -54.90 12.78 -17.86
C ARG A 330 -54.44 12.86 -16.41
N ALA A 331 -53.24 12.37 -16.15
CA ALA A 331 -52.56 12.44 -14.86
C ALA A 331 -51.10 12.90 -15.04
N VAL A 332 -50.45 13.26 -13.94
CA VAL A 332 -49.00 13.44 -13.90
C VAL A 332 -48.42 12.28 -13.12
N LEU A 333 -47.49 11.56 -13.74
CA LEU A 333 -46.74 10.48 -13.14
C LEU A 333 -45.42 11.05 -12.63
N GLY A 334 -45.14 10.88 -11.34
CA GLY A 334 -43.87 11.26 -10.71
C GLY A 334 -43.02 10.05 -10.34
N CYS A 335 -41.72 10.10 -10.64
CA CYS A 335 -40.75 9.05 -10.42
C CYS A 335 -39.65 9.50 -9.47
N SER A 336 -39.28 8.65 -8.51
CA SER A 336 -38.04 8.85 -7.75
C SER A 336 -36.86 8.30 -8.54
N ILE A 337 -35.77 9.07 -8.63
CA ILE A 337 -34.56 8.71 -9.38
C ILE A 337 -33.48 8.27 -8.38
N TRP A 338 -32.92 7.10 -8.62
CA TRP A 338 -31.93 6.44 -7.79
C TRP A 338 -30.70 6.11 -8.64
N VAL A 339 -29.49 6.28 -8.10
CA VAL A 339 -28.23 6.18 -8.87
C VAL A 339 -27.34 5.01 -8.46
N GLU A 340 -27.82 4.03 -7.69
CA GLU A 340 -26.98 2.91 -7.19
C GLU A 340 -26.42 2.00 -8.28
N HIS A 341 -26.99 2.07 -9.49
CA HIS A 341 -26.50 1.33 -10.64
C HIS A 341 -25.41 2.07 -11.42
N LEU A 342 -25.11 3.32 -11.06
CA LEU A 342 -24.11 4.13 -11.72
C LEU A 342 -22.80 4.04 -10.96
N TYR A 343 -21.73 3.98 -11.71
CA TYR A 343 -20.37 3.96 -11.19
C TYR A 343 -19.56 5.07 -11.86
N ALA A 344 -18.81 5.82 -11.07
CA ALA A 344 -17.85 6.79 -11.57
C ALA A 344 -16.47 6.15 -11.65
N ALA A 345 -15.93 6.05 -12.86
CA ALA A 345 -14.55 5.67 -13.09
C ALA A 345 -13.72 6.95 -13.26
N PHE A 346 -12.57 6.99 -12.60
CA PHE A 346 -11.61 8.09 -12.68
C PHE A 346 -10.35 7.56 -13.36
N ASP A 347 -9.85 8.28 -14.36
CA ASP A 347 -8.53 8.04 -14.91
C ASP A 347 -7.49 9.00 -14.30
N PHE A 348 -6.22 8.72 -14.54
CA PHE A 348 -5.11 9.52 -14.00
C PHE A 348 -4.71 10.72 -14.84
N GLU A 349 -5.39 10.96 -15.96
CA GLU A 349 -5.33 12.23 -16.66
C GLU A 349 -6.36 13.21 -16.06
N GLY A 350 -7.14 12.76 -15.08
CA GLY A 350 -8.19 13.51 -14.40
C GLY A 350 -9.54 13.41 -15.07
N GLY A 351 -9.68 12.55 -16.10
CA GLY A 351 -10.94 12.24 -16.73
C GLY A 351 -11.86 11.46 -15.80
N VAL A 352 -13.16 11.71 -15.97
CA VAL A 352 -14.22 11.03 -15.24
C VAL A 352 -15.20 10.46 -16.27
N THR A 353 -15.56 9.20 -16.10
CA THR A 353 -16.58 8.53 -16.92
C THR A 353 -17.64 7.91 -16.02
N LEU A 354 -18.84 7.77 -16.56
CA LEU A 354 -19.97 7.16 -15.88
C LEU A 354 -20.29 5.82 -16.54
N GLU A 355 -20.23 4.75 -15.76
CA GLU A 355 -20.53 3.39 -16.17
C GLU A 355 -21.85 2.91 -15.56
N THR A 356 -22.50 1.96 -16.22
CA THR A 356 -23.75 1.34 -15.74
C THR A 356 -23.45 -0.09 -15.28
N GLY A 357 -23.78 -0.39 -14.03
CA GLY A 357 -23.69 -1.72 -13.47
C GLY A 357 -24.80 -2.67 -13.93
N GLU A 358 -24.64 -3.96 -13.62
CA GLU A 358 -25.67 -4.97 -13.91
C GLU A 358 -26.82 -4.88 -12.89
N GLY A 359 -28.05 -5.18 -13.30
CA GLY A 359 -29.19 -5.35 -12.39
C GLY A 359 -30.12 -4.15 -12.20
N VAL A 360 -30.26 -3.29 -13.20
CA VAL A 360 -31.15 -2.10 -13.15
C VAL A 360 -32.63 -2.46 -13.37
N ASP A 361 -33.22 -3.28 -12.49
CA ASP A 361 -34.69 -3.48 -12.45
C ASP A 361 -35.40 -2.41 -11.59
N ARG A 362 -34.68 -1.36 -11.16
CA ARG A 362 -35.25 -0.21 -10.44
C ARG A 362 -35.73 0.86 -11.42
N THR A 363 -36.62 0.47 -12.32
CA THR A 363 -37.39 1.42 -13.12
C THR A 363 -38.41 2.15 -12.23
N CYS A 364 -39.04 3.19 -12.78
CA CYS A 364 -40.06 3.93 -12.07
C CYS A 364 -41.28 3.03 -11.71
N ASN A 365 -41.25 2.46 -10.51
CA ASN A 365 -42.22 1.47 -10.05
C ASN A 365 -43.40 2.06 -9.27
N ALA A 366 -43.46 3.38 -9.09
CA ALA A 366 -44.49 4.01 -8.27
C ALA A 366 -45.16 5.15 -9.03
N MET A 367 -46.39 4.93 -9.47
CA MET A 367 -47.28 5.99 -9.94
C MET A 367 -47.78 6.78 -8.72
N VAL A 368 -47.24 7.97 -8.51
CA VAL A 368 -47.84 8.95 -7.59
C VAL A 368 -48.59 9.97 -8.43
N GLU A 369 -49.91 9.89 -8.43
CA GLU A 369 -50.76 10.92 -9.03
C GLU A 369 -50.61 12.20 -8.21
N ALA A 370 -49.96 13.21 -8.80
CA ALA A 370 -49.99 14.56 -8.24
C ALA A 370 -51.43 15.09 -8.38
N SER A 371 -52.07 15.41 -7.25
CA SER A 371 -53.44 15.95 -7.20
C SER A 371 -53.48 17.47 -7.28
#